data_AF-A0AAN9DTV7-F1
#
_entry.id   AF-A0AAN9DTV7-F1
#
_cell.length_a   1.000
_cell.length_b   1.000
_cell.length_c   1.000
_cell.angle_alpha   90.00
_cell.angle_beta   90.00
_cell.angle_gamma   90.00
#
_symmetry.space_group_name_H-M   'P 1'
#
loop_
_entity.id
_entity.type
_entity.pdbx_description
1 polymer ?
#
loop_
_entity_poly.entity_id
_entity_poly.type
_entity_poly.pdbx_seq_one_letter_code
_entity_poly.pdbx_strand_id
1 'polypeptide(L)'
;MNPLISAASVIAAGLAVGLASIGPGVGQGTAAGQAVEGIARQPEAEGKIRDNRKQKILKTIRNSEELREGAIEQLEKARARLRKVETEADRFRVNGYSEIEREKLNLINSIYTTLEQFENYKNETIRFEQQRAINQVRQRIFQQALEGALVTLNSCLNNELHLRTISANIGMFGSMKEIK
;
A
#
# COMPACT_ATOMS: atom_id res chain seq x y z
N MET A 1 3.69 20.14 -14.93
CA MET A 1 3.21 19.97 -16.31
C MET A 1 4.41 19.89 -17.25
N ASN A 2 4.43 18.98 -18.21
CA ASN A 2 5.57 18.79 -19.10
C ASN A 2 5.72 20.02 -20.05
N PRO A 3 6.91 20.64 -20.17
CA PRO A 3 7.08 21.89 -20.94
C PRO A 3 6.63 21.77 -22.41
N LEU A 4 6.77 20.59 -23.02
CA LEU A 4 6.31 20.33 -24.39
C LEU A 4 4.78 20.46 -24.54
N ILE A 5 4.03 19.99 -23.55
CA ILE A 5 2.56 20.03 -23.55
C ILE A 5 2.08 21.48 -23.42
N SER A 6 2.74 22.28 -22.57
CA SER A 6 2.44 23.71 -22.44
C SER A 6 2.66 24.45 -23.76
N ALA A 7 3.81 24.23 -24.43
CA ALA A 7 4.11 24.90 -25.69
C ALA A 7 3.11 24.52 -26.81
N ALA A 8 2.81 23.22 -26.97
CA ALA A 8 1.83 22.75 -27.95
C ALA A 8 0.42 23.33 -27.70
N SER A 9 0.04 23.46 -26.42
CA SER A 9 -1.27 23.99 -26.02
C SER A 9 -1.45 25.46 -26.43
N VAL A 10 -0.40 26.29 -26.25
CA VAL A 10 -0.44 27.71 -26.61
C VAL A 10 -0.56 27.89 -28.13
N ILE A 11 0.18 27.10 -28.91
CA ILE A 11 0.13 27.14 -30.39
C ILE A 11 -1.25 26.69 -30.89
N ALA A 12 -1.77 25.57 -30.36
CA ALA A 12 -3.09 25.07 -30.73
C ALA A 12 -4.21 26.09 -30.41
N ALA A 13 -4.13 26.75 -29.25
CA ALA A 13 -5.08 27.80 -28.88
C ALA A 13 -5.04 28.99 -29.84
N GLY A 14 -3.85 29.47 -30.21
CA GLY A 14 -3.70 30.57 -31.18
C GLY A 14 -4.30 30.24 -32.55
N LEU A 15 -4.02 29.04 -33.07
CA LEU A 15 -4.57 28.59 -34.36
C LEU A 15 -6.09 28.42 -34.32
N ALA A 16 -6.64 27.85 -33.25
CA ALA A 16 -8.08 27.66 -33.09
C ALA A 16 -8.83 29.01 -33.07
N VAL A 17 -8.33 29.99 -32.31
CA VAL A 17 -8.94 31.33 -32.23
C VAL A 17 -8.84 32.05 -33.59
N GLY A 18 -7.68 31.97 -34.25
CA GLY A 18 -7.47 32.59 -35.56
C GLY A 18 -8.43 32.06 -36.63
N LEU A 19 -8.53 30.74 -36.77
CA LEU A 19 -9.39 30.10 -37.77
C LEU A 19 -10.89 30.29 -37.46
N ALA A 20 -11.28 30.29 -36.19
CA ALA A 20 -12.68 30.50 -35.78
C ALA A 20 -13.23 31.88 -36.18
N SER A 21 -12.36 32.90 -36.33
CA SER A 21 -12.76 34.26 -36.69
C SER A 21 -13.20 34.42 -38.16
N ILE A 22 -12.81 33.49 -39.04
CA ILE A 22 -13.04 33.59 -40.50
C ILE A 22 -14.52 33.49 -40.84
N GLY A 23 -15.25 32.55 -40.23
CA GLY A 23 -16.66 32.30 -40.51
C GLY A 23 -17.56 33.53 -40.32
N PRO A 24 -17.51 34.19 -39.14
CA PRO A 24 -18.24 35.44 -38.91
C PRO A 24 -17.86 36.55 -39.88
N GLY A 25 -16.56 36.71 -40.19
CA GLY A 25 -16.06 37.74 -41.11
C GLY A 25 -16.62 37.56 -42.53
N VAL A 26 -16.58 36.33 -43.06
CA VAL A 26 -17.16 36.00 -44.37
C VAL A 26 -18.67 36.22 -44.37
N GLY A 27 -19.39 35.73 -43.35
CA GLY A 27 -20.85 35.86 -43.27
C GLY A 27 -21.34 37.31 -43.22
N GLN A 28 -20.63 38.19 -42.48
CA GLN A 28 -20.94 39.62 -42.43
C GLN A 28 -20.62 40.32 -43.76
N GLY A 29 -19.49 40.00 -44.39
CA GLY A 29 -19.10 40.55 -45.69
C GLY A 29 -20.09 40.20 -46.80
N THR A 30 -20.51 38.94 -46.90
CA THR A 30 -21.52 38.51 -47.88
C THR A 30 -22.87 39.17 -47.63
N ALA A 31 -23.30 39.30 -46.37
CA ALA A 31 -24.53 40.01 -46.04
C ALA A 31 -24.48 41.50 -46.41
N ALA A 32 -23.33 42.15 -46.25
CA ALA A 32 -23.13 43.53 -46.68
C ALA A 32 -23.16 43.68 -48.21
N GLY A 33 -22.45 42.82 -48.95
CA GLY A 33 -22.44 42.85 -50.41
C GLY A 33 -23.82 42.65 -51.03
N GLN A 34 -24.57 41.64 -50.58
CA GLN A 34 -25.93 41.38 -51.04
C GLN A 34 -26.90 42.53 -50.74
N ALA A 35 -26.70 43.23 -49.62
CA ALA A 35 -27.52 44.39 -49.29
C ALA A 35 -27.23 45.58 -50.22
N VAL A 36 -25.97 45.85 -50.53
CA VAL A 36 -25.58 46.92 -51.47
C VAL A 36 -26.13 46.63 -52.87
N GLU A 37 -25.98 45.39 -53.35
CA GLU A 37 -26.50 44.97 -54.67
C GLU A 37 -28.04 45.05 -54.73
N GLY A 38 -28.73 44.65 -53.65
CA GLY A 38 -30.18 44.74 -53.54
C GLY A 38 -30.70 46.19 -53.56
N ILE A 39 -30.03 47.10 -52.86
CA ILE A 39 -30.37 48.54 -52.85
C ILE A 39 -30.18 49.14 -54.25
N ALA A 40 -29.09 48.79 -54.95
CA ALA A 40 -28.84 49.28 -56.30
C ALA A 40 -29.91 48.84 -57.31
N ARG A 41 -30.50 47.64 -57.14
CA ARG A 41 -31.58 47.13 -58.01
C ARG A 41 -32.96 47.68 -57.64
N GLN A 42 -33.23 47.91 -56.35
CA GLN A 42 -34.52 48.39 -55.84
C GLN A 42 -34.31 49.47 -54.76
N PRO A 43 -34.07 50.73 -55.16
CA PRO A 43 -33.81 51.82 -54.22
C PRO A 43 -35.03 52.12 -53.33
N GLU A 44 -36.24 51.90 -53.84
CA GLU A 44 -37.50 52.07 -53.09
C GLU A 44 -37.59 51.13 -51.86
N ALA A 45 -36.87 50.00 -51.87
CA ALA A 45 -36.85 49.02 -50.79
C ALA A 45 -35.67 49.20 -49.81
N GLU A 46 -34.87 50.26 -49.94
CA GLU A 46 -33.61 50.46 -49.21
C GLU A 46 -33.76 50.26 -47.70
N GLY A 47 -34.78 50.88 -47.08
CA GLY A 47 -35.00 50.78 -45.64
C GLY A 47 -35.15 49.33 -45.17
N LYS A 48 -35.95 48.54 -45.89
CA LYS A 48 -36.20 47.12 -45.58
C LYS A 48 -34.97 46.26 -45.79
N ILE A 49 -34.18 46.51 -46.84
CA ILE A 49 -32.94 45.78 -47.12
C ILE A 49 -31.87 46.08 -46.06
N ARG A 50 -31.74 47.35 -45.65
CA ARG A 50 -30.80 47.79 -44.63
C ARG A 50 -31.12 47.18 -43.26
N ASP A 51 -32.40 47.11 -42.90
CA ASP A 51 -32.86 46.51 -41.65
C ASP A 51 -32.65 45.00 -41.63
N ASN A 52 -32.96 44.30 -42.73
CA ASN A 52 -32.67 42.87 -42.86
C ASN A 52 -31.17 42.56 -42.74
N ARG A 53 -30.31 43.37 -43.39
CA ARG A 53 -28.85 43.25 -43.24
C ARG A 53 -28.41 43.44 -41.79
N LYS A 54 -28.90 44.50 -41.13
CA LYS A 54 -28.60 44.80 -39.73
C LYS A 54 -29.00 43.62 -38.83
N GLN A 55 -30.20 43.06 -39.01
CA GLN A 55 -30.66 41.90 -38.26
C GLN A 55 -29.79 40.66 -38.52
N LYS A 56 -29.40 40.38 -39.77
CA LYS A 56 -28.55 39.22 -40.12
C LYS A 56 -27.15 39.32 -39.50
N ILE A 57 -26.54 40.51 -39.52
CA ILE A 57 -25.25 40.77 -38.87
C ILE A 57 -25.38 40.60 -37.35
N LEU A 58 -26.41 41.22 -36.74
CA LEU A 58 -26.66 41.11 -35.30
C LEU A 58 -26.89 39.65 -34.86
N LYS A 59 -27.65 38.87 -35.63
CA LYS A 59 -27.86 37.44 -35.35
C LYS A 59 -26.56 36.65 -35.40
N THR A 60 -25.67 36.95 -36.37
CA THR A 60 -24.38 36.28 -36.51
C THR A 60 -23.45 36.61 -35.34
N ILE A 61 -23.42 37.87 -34.89
CA ILE A 61 -22.64 38.30 -33.73
C ILE A 61 -23.14 37.57 -32.48
N ARG A 62 -24.45 37.64 -32.21
CA ARG A 62 -25.06 37.00 -31.03
C ARG A 62 -24.80 35.51 -30.98
N ASN A 63 -24.98 34.80 -32.10
CA ASN A 63 -24.69 33.37 -32.18
C ASN A 63 -23.22 33.05 -31.91
N SER A 64 -22.30 33.90 -32.37
CA SER A 64 -20.86 33.73 -32.11
C SER A 64 -20.51 33.99 -30.64
N GLU A 65 -21.15 34.98 -30.01
CA GLU A 65 -21.00 35.27 -28.58
C GLU A 65 -21.54 34.13 -27.71
N GLU A 66 -22.73 33.61 -28.01
CA GLU A 66 -23.34 32.47 -27.31
C GLU A 66 -22.46 31.21 -27.41
N LEU A 67 -21.92 30.90 -28.60
CA LEU A 67 -21.00 29.78 -28.78
C LEU A 67 -19.69 29.97 -28.00
N ARG A 68 -19.16 31.20 -27.96
CA ARG A 68 -17.95 31.52 -27.21
C ARG A 68 -18.18 31.36 -25.71
N GLU A 69 -19.28 31.88 -25.18
CA GLU A 69 -19.64 31.75 -23.76
C GLU A 69 -19.82 30.28 -23.37
N GLY A 70 -20.54 29.49 -24.18
CA GLY A 70 -20.68 28.06 -23.95
C GLY A 70 -19.35 27.31 -23.97
N ALA A 71 -18.43 27.66 -24.87
CA ALA A 71 -17.10 27.05 -24.90
C ALA A 71 -16.24 27.39 -23.67
N ILE A 72 -16.31 28.65 -23.19
CA ILE A 72 -15.62 29.08 -21.97
C ILE A 72 -16.16 28.32 -20.75
N GLU A 73 -17.48 28.21 -20.62
CA GLU A 73 -18.11 27.49 -19.50
C GLU A 73 -17.69 26.01 -19.47
N GLN A 74 -17.68 25.33 -20.62
CA GLN A 74 -17.23 23.93 -20.72
C GLN A 74 -15.75 23.79 -20.34
N LEU A 75 -14.91 24.75 -20.75
CA LEU A 75 -13.48 24.76 -20.45
C LEU A 75 -13.22 25.00 -18.95
N GLU A 76 -13.98 25.89 -18.30
CA GLU A 76 -13.92 26.10 -16.86
C GLU A 76 -14.35 24.85 -16.09
N LYS A 77 -15.44 24.19 -16.50
CA LYS A 77 -15.87 22.91 -15.93
C LYS A 77 -14.80 21.83 -16.08
N ALA A 78 -14.17 21.74 -17.25
CA ALA A 78 -13.09 20.78 -17.49
C ALA A 78 -11.87 21.07 -16.60
N ARG A 79 -11.46 22.34 -16.44
CA ARG A 79 -10.38 22.76 -15.54
C ARG A 79 -10.69 22.46 -14.07
N ALA A 80 -11.92 22.69 -13.62
CA ALA A 80 -12.33 22.39 -12.26
C ALA A 80 -12.26 20.87 -11.98
N ARG A 81 -12.70 20.03 -12.93
CA ARG A 81 -12.58 18.57 -12.84
C ARG A 81 -11.12 18.14 -12.78
N LEU A 82 -10.26 18.71 -13.62
CA LEU A 82 -8.84 18.41 -13.63
C LEU A 82 -8.18 18.74 -12.28
N ARG A 83 -8.45 19.92 -11.70
CA ARG A 83 -7.95 20.28 -10.36
C ARG A 83 -8.39 19.31 -9.26
N LYS A 84 -9.65 18.85 -9.33
CA LYS A 84 -10.17 17.86 -8.37
C LYS A 84 -9.40 16.55 -8.49
N VAL A 85 -9.20 16.06 -9.71
CA VAL A 85 -8.45 14.82 -9.99
C VAL A 85 -6.99 14.95 -9.54
N GLU A 86 -6.33 16.08 -9.82
CA GLU A 86 -4.96 16.33 -9.35
C GLU A 86 -4.86 16.28 -7.83
N THR A 87 -5.79 16.94 -7.12
CA THR A 87 -5.82 16.94 -5.65
C THR A 87 -6.06 15.54 -5.08
N GLU A 88 -6.95 14.78 -5.72
CA GLU A 88 -7.25 13.40 -5.34
C GLU A 88 -6.05 12.48 -5.61
N ALA A 89 -5.38 12.61 -6.75
CA ALA A 89 -4.17 11.87 -7.07
C ALA A 89 -3.03 12.17 -6.10
N ASP A 90 -2.83 13.44 -5.72
CA ASP A 90 -1.86 13.82 -4.70
C ASP A 90 -2.20 13.23 -3.33
N ARG A 91 -3.49 13.22 -2.97
CA ARG A 91 -3.96 12.58 -1.74
C ARG A 91 -3.69 11.08 -1.76
N PHE A 92 -4.01 10.39 -2.86
CA PHE A 92 -3.71 8.96 -3.02
C PHE A 92 -2.21 8.68 -2.91
N ARG A 93 -1.37 9.52 -3.53
CA ARG A 93 0.08 9.41 -3.46
C ARG A 93 0.58 9.53 -2.02
N VAL A 94 0.17 10.57 -1.29
CA VAL A 94 0.58 10.79 0.11
C VAL A 94 0.07 9.68 1.04
N ASN A 95 -1.18 9.28 0.88
CA ASN A 95 -1.77 8.19 1.65
C ASN A 95 -1.04 6.87 1.38
N GLY A 96 -0.82 6.53 0.11
CA GLY A 96 -0.12 5.31 -0.29
C GLY A 96 1.29 5.24 0.28
N TYR A 97 2.07 6.34 0.23
CA TYR A 97 3.39 6.37 0.86
C TYR A 97 3.32 6.15 2.38
N SER A 98 2.31 6.73 3.04
CA SER A 98 2.13 6.60 4.49
C SER A 98 1.69 5.17 4.89
N GLU A 99 0.86 4.53 4.07
CA GLU A 99 0.44 3.14 4.25
C GLU A 99 1.59 2.17 4.05
N ILE A 100 2.38 2.35 2.99
CA ILE A 100 3.57 1.53 2.72
C ILE A 100 4.56 1.62 3.88
N GLU A 101 4.85 2.82 4.41
CA GLU A 101 5.78 2.95 5.53
C GLU A 101 5.24 2.29 6.80
N ARG A 102 3.91 2.38 7.05
CA ARG A 102 3.26 1.70 8.17
C ARG A 102 3.33 0.18 8.04
N GLU A 103 3.05 -0.36 6.86
CA GLU A 103 3.13 -1.80 6.59
C GLU A 103 4.55 -2.33 6.74
N LYS A 104 5.53 -1.59 6.22
CA LYS A 104 6.95 -1.89 6.41
C LYS A 104 7.31 -1.95 7.89
N LEU A 105 6.89 -0.98 8.70
CA LEU A 105 7.16 -0.97 10.13
C LEU A 105 6.48 -2.14 10.85
N ASN A 106 5.24 -2.46 10.50
CA ASN A 106 4.51 -3.61 11.03
C ASN A 106 5.20 -4.93 10.69
N LEU A 107 5.67 -5.08 9.45
CA LEU A 107 6.41 -6.26 9.01
C LEU A 107 7.72 -6.41 9.79
N ILE A 108 8.47 -5.33 9.94
CA ILE A 108 9.72 -5.31 10.72
C ILE A 108 9.44 -5.74 12.16
N ASN A 109 8.43 -5.17 12.82
CA ASN A 109 8.06 -5.53 14.19
C ASN A 109 7.65 -7.01 14.30
N SER A 110 6.86 -7.51 13.34
CA SER A 110 6.49 -8.93 13.31
C SER A 110 7.72 -9.83 13.18
N ILE A 111 8.67 -9.48 12.32
CA ILE A 111 9.92 -10.23 12.14
C ILE A 111 10.73 -10.24 13.45
N TYR A 112 10.85 -9.09 14.12
CA TYR A 112 11.53 -9.02 15.41
C TYR A 112 10.88 -9.93 16.45
N THR A 113 9.55 -9.92 16.58
CA THR A 113 8.84 -10.81 17.50
C THR A 113 9.05 -12.28 17.15
N THR A 114 9.00 -12.65 15.87
CA THR A 114 9.27 -14.03 15.43
C THR A 114 10.71 -14.45 15.72
N LEU A 115 11.69 -13.55 15.54
CA LEU A 115 13.09 -13.82 15.84
C LEU A 115 13.31 -14.02 17.34
N GLU A 116 12.70 -13.20 18.19
CA GLU A 116 12.77 -13.34 19.65
C GLU A 116 12.17 -14.67 20.12
N GLN A 117 11.00 -15.05 19.58
CA GLN A 117 10.39 -16.35 19.85
C GLN A 117 11.29 -17.52 19.44
N PHE A 118 11.92 -17.41 18.27
CA PHE A 118 12.84 -18.44 17.78
C PHE A 118 14.10 -18.55 18.66
N GLU A 119 14.65 -17.43 19.12
CA GLU A 119 15.79 -17.41 20.03
C GLU A 119 15.43 -18.05 21.38
N ASN A 120 14.27 -17.72 21.94
CA ASN A 120 13.76 -18.34 23.15
C ASN A 120 13.60 -19.87 22.99
N TYR A 121 13.01 -20.31 21.88
CA TYR A 121 12.85 -21.74 21.57
C TYR A 121 14.20 -22.47 21.49
N LYS A 122 15.21 -21.86 20.85
CA LYS A 122 16.57 -22.41 20.82
C LYS A 122 17.17 -22.53 22.22
N ASN A 123 17.00 -21.50 23.05
CA ASN A 123 17.51 -21.50 24.42
C ASN A 123 16.86 -22.60 25.27
N GLU A 124 15.56 -22.81 25.13
CA GLU A 124 14.84 -23.92 25.78
C GLU A 124 15.34 -25.29 25.29
N THR A 125 15.53 -25.45 23.98
CA THR A 125 16.05 -26.68 23.37
C THR A 125 17.44 -27.00 23.90
N ILE A 126 18.33 -26.00 23.98
CA ILE A 126 19.68 -26.18 24.53
C ILE A 126 19.61 -26.62 26.00
N ARG A 127 18.77 -26.00 26.82
CA ARG A 127 18.60 -26.39 28.23
C ARG A 127 18.09 -27.82 28.37
N PHE A 128 17.12 -28.22 27.54
CA PHE A 128 16.60 -29.57 27.53
C PHE A 128 17.69 -30.60 27.16
N GLU A 129 18.45 -30.34 26.10
CA GLU A 129 19.55 -31.21 25.67
C GLU A 129 20.67 -31.29 26.72
N GLN A 130 21.01 -30.19 27.37
CA GLN A 130 21.95 -30.18 28.49
C GLN A 130 21.47 -31.07 29.63
N GLN A 131 20.20 -30.95 30.04
CA GLN A 131 19.65 -31.77 31.10
C GLN A 131 19.60 -33.25 30.70
N ARG A 132 19.27 -33.55 29.43
CA ARG A 132 19.30 -34.90 28.88
C ARG A 132 20.70 -35.49 28.95
N ALA A 133 21.72 -34.75 28.53
CA ALA A 133 23.11 -35.18 28.59
C ALA A 133 23.57 -35.42 30.05
N ILE A 134 23.25 -34.49 30.96
CA ILE A 134 23.55 -34.66 32.40
C ILE A 134 22.91 -35.93 32.95
N ASN A 135 21.64 -36.18 32.65
CA ASN A 135 20.92 -37.35 33.14
C ASN A 135 21.51 -38.66 32.58
N GLN A 136 21.88 -38.68 31.29
CA GLN A 136 22.54 -39.83 30.68
C GLN A 136 23.90 -40.11 31.33
N VAL A 137 24.72 -39.08 31.54
CA VAL A 137 26.02 -39.22 32.22
C VAL A 137 25.83 -39.72 33.66
N ARG A 138 24.88 -39.15 34.39
CA ARG A 138 24.55 -39.57 35.76
C ARG A 138 24.15 -41.05 35.82
N GLN A 139 23.32 -41.50 34.90
CA GLN A 139 22.90 -42.91 34.83
C GLN A 139 24.09 -43.84 34.55
N ARG A 140 24.98 -43.46 33.62
CA ARG A 140 26.19 -44.24 33.33
C ARG A 140 27.13 -44.32 34.53
N ILE A 141 27.39 -43.19 35.20
CA ILE A 141 28.22 -43.15 36.41
C ILE A 141 27.62 -44.02 37.51
N PHE A 142 26.30 -43.95 37.71
CA PHE A 142 25.61 -44.76 38.70
C PHE A 142 25.69 -46.25 38.40
N GLN A 143 25.48 -46.66 37.14
CA GLN A 143 25.65 -48.05 36.71
C GLN A 143 27.07 -48.55 36.94
N GLN A 144 28.07 -47.76 36.57
CA GLN A 144 29.48 -48.11 36.77
C GLN A 144 29.84 -48.22 38.27
N ALA A 145 29.32 -47.33 39.11
CA ALA A 145 29.51 -47.39 40.56
C ALA A 145 28.84 -48.62 41.18
N LEU A 146 27.62 -48.97 40.73
CA LEU A 146 26.94 -50.18 41.16
C LEU A 146 27.69 -51.45 40.75
N GLU A 147 28.18 -51.52 39.51
CA GLU A 147 28.96 -52.65 39.02
C GLU A 147 30.27 -52.80 39.82
N GLY A 148 30.97 -51.69 40.07
CA GLY A 148 32.17 -51.69 40.92
C GLY A 148 31.88 -52.12 42.37
N ALA A 149 30.76 -51.68 42.94
CA ALA A 149 30.33 -52.09 44.28
C ALA A 149 30.00 -53.59 44.33
N LEU A 150 29.33 -54.13 43.31
CA LEU A 150 29.03 -55.56 43.19
C LEU A 150 30.30 -56.41 43.08
N VAL A 151 31.25 -55.99 42.23
CA VAL A 151 32.56 -56.66 42.11
C VAL A 151 33.29 -56.69 43.46
N THR A 152 33.32 -55.55 44.15
CA THR A 152 33.96 -55.45 45.47
C THR A 152 33.26 -56.33 46.50
N LEU A 153 31.92 -56.28 46.57
CA LEU A 153 31.13 -57.10 47.49
C LEU A 153 31.39 -58.59 47.26
N ASN A 154 31.39 -59.05 46.01
CA ASN A 154 31.66 -60.44 45.64
C ASN A 154 33.07 -60.88 46.07
N SER A 155 34.07 -60.00 45.97
CA SER A 155 35.44 -60.31 46.42
C SER A 155 35.62 -60.34 47.95
N CYS A 156 34.81 -59.57 48.68
CA CYS A 156 34.85 -59.46 50.15
C CYS A 156 33.91 -60.43 50.87
N LEU A 157 33.10 -61.18 50.12
CA LEU A 157 32.05 -62.06 50.63
C LEU A 157 32.66 -63.25 51.41
N ASN A 158 32.78 -63.09 52.72
CA ASN A 158 33.24 -64.13 53.64
C ASN A 158 32.16 -64.44 54.70
N ASN A 159 32.34 -65.55 55.45
CA ASN A 159 31.34 -66.01 56.41
C ASN A 159 31.01 -64.95 57.48
N GLU A 160 31.98 -64.14 57.90
CA GLU A 160 31.80 -63.06 58.89
C GLU A 160 30.92 -61.93 58.34
N LEU A 161 31.20 -61.45 57.12
CA LEU A 161 30.41 -60.41 56.47
C LEU A 161 28.98 -60.90 56.22
N HIS A 162 28.79 -62.14 55.77
CA HIS A 162 27.48 -62.76 55.62
C HIS A 162 26.66 -62.78 56.91
N LEU A 163 27.24 -63.23 58.02
CA LEU A 163 26.55 -63.30 59.31
C LEU A 163 26.16 -61.91 59.81
N ARG A 164 27.05 -60.91 59.68
CA ARG A 164 26.74 -59.51 60.02
C ARG A 164 25.61 -58.96 59.19
N THR A 165 25.63 -59.16 57.87
CA THR A 165 24.57 -58.69 56.96
C THR A 165 23.24 -59.36 57.26
N ILE A 166 23.22 -60.68 57.52
CA ILE A 166 21.98 -61.41 57.90
C ILE A 166 21.43 -60.87 59.22
N SER A 167 22.27 -60.71 60.24
CA SER A 167 21.86 -60.17 61.54
C SER A 167 21.29 -58.74 61.41
N ALA A 168 21.94 -57.88 60.63
CA ALA A 168 21.47 -56.52 60.35
C ALA A 168 20.11 -56.52 59.61
N ASN A 169 19.94 -57.36 58.60
CA ASN A 169 18.68 -57.48 57.86
C ASN A 169 17.53 -58.01 58.75
N ILE A 170 17.80 -58.98 59.63
CA ILE A 170 16.83 -59.47 60.62
C ILE A 170 16.44 -58.34 61.58
N GLY A 171 17.42 -57.58 62.08
CA GLY A 171 17.18 -56.41 62.94
C GLY A 171 16.29 -55.37 62.27
N MET A 172 16.62 -54.98 61.02
CA MET A 172 15.80 -54.03 60.24
C MET A 172 14.37 -54.54 60.03
N PHE A 173 14.20 -55.83 59.71
CA PHE A 173 12.88 -56.42 59.53
C PHE A 173 12.06 -56.45 60.83
N GLY A 174 12.72 -56.66 61.97
CA GLY A 174 12.14 -56.52 63.30
C GLY A 174 11.61 -55.09 63.52
N SER A 175 12.46 -54.08 63.31
CA SER A 175 12.06 -52.67 63.46
C SER A 175 10.95 -52.27 62.49
N MET A 176 10.96 -52.76 61.25
CA MET A 176 9.87 -52.51 60.29
C MET A 176 8.52 -53.08 60.75
N LYS A 177 8.52 -54.15 61.55
CA LYS A 177 7.30 -54.72 62.15
C LYS A 177 6.84 -53.96 63.39
N GLU A 178 7.78 -53.34 64.12
CA GLU A 178 7.50 -52.52 65.31
C GLU A 178 7.03 -51.10 64.97
N ILE A 179 7.22 -50.62 63.72
CA ILE A 179 6.66 -49.34 63.22
C ILE A 179 5.17 -49.50 62.84
N LYS A 180 4.37 -50.05 63.76
CA LYS A 180 2.90 -50.06 63.72
C LYS A 180 2.36 -49.34 64.95
#